data_AF-A0AAE0XCU6-F1
#
_entry.id   AF-A0AAE0XCU6-F1
#
_cell.length_a   1.000
_cell.length_b   1.000
_cell.length_c   1.000
_cell.angle_alpha   90.00
_cell.angle_beta   90.00
_cell.angle_gamma   90.00
#
_symmetry.space_group_name_H-M   'P 1'
#
loop_
_entity.id
_entity.type
_entity.pdbx_description
1 polymer ?
#
loop_
_entity_poly.entity_id
_entity_poly.type
_entity_poly.pdbx_seq_one_letter_code
_entity_poly.pdbx_strand_id
1 'polypeptide(L)'
;MRLATLILGVSTAAGISLNITAIGAANGEPESTLECWQFSPFASSSTPGTVGALNLFMGDMANTTYTVLPPRLDGGWYNAPAPHTGLIHIILPNGTDEAWIHGGRHGLIIAADTRDVSAHGHRTRYPGNAATTALQVPLRDGAAFRYDLDCCITVHA
;
A
#
# COMPACT_ATOMS: atom_id res chain seq x y z
N MET A 1 -0.94 -53.47 26.71
CA MET A 1 -0.04 -52.32 26.49
C MET A 1 -0.69 -51.47 25.40
N ARG A 2 -1.36 -50.35 25.75
CA ARG A 2 -2.02 -49.46 24.77
C ARG A 2 -1.05 -48.35 24.40
N LEU A 3 -0.64 -48.29 23.14
CA LEU A 3 0.15 -47.20 22.59
C LEU A 3 -0.73 -45.94 22.49
N ALA A 4 -0.35 -44.88 23.19
CA ALA A 4 -0.96 -43.57 23.03
C ALA A 4 -0.23 -42.82 21.92
N THR A 5 -0.90 -42.61 20.79
CA THR A 5 -0.40 -41.80 19.68
C THR A 5 -0.53 -40.33 20.05
N LEU A 6 0.61 -39.64 20.20
CA LEU A 6 0.66 -38.20 20.44
C LEU A 6 0.42 -37.48 19.10
N ILE A 7 -0.74 -36.84 18.94
CA ILE A 7 -1.00 -35.94 17.81
C ILE A 7 -0.30 -34.61 18.13
N LEU A 8 0.83 -34.35 17.47
CA LEU A 8 1.46 -33.04 17.44
C LEU A 8 0.54 -32.10 16.64
N GLY A 9 -0.23 -31.27 17.35
CA GLY A 9 -0.95 -30.17 16.73
C GLY A 9 0.06 -29.20 16.13
N VAL A 10 0.09 -29.05 14.82
CA VAL A 10 0.81 -27.97 14.15
C VAL A 10 0.01 -26.70 14.42
N SER A 11 0.47 -25.90 15.40
CA SER A 11 -0.03 -24.54 15.57
C SER A 11 0.47 -23.71 14.39
N THR A 12 -0.39 -23.43 13.41
CA THR A 12 -0.15 -22.31 12.48
C THR A 12 -0.17 -21.05 13.34
N ALA A 13 0.98 -20.41 13.53
CA ALA A 13 1.02 -19.10 14.14
C ALA A 13 0.04 -18.21 13.35
N ALA A 14 -0.98 -17.68 14.01
CA ALA A 14 -1.78 -16.59 13.46
C ALA A 14 -0.82 -15.41 13.30
N GLY A 15 -0.21 -15.32 12.13
CA GLY A 15 0.86 -14.38 11.83
C GLY A 15 0.31 -12.96 11.83
N ILE A 16 1.08 -12.03 12.39
CA ILE A 16 0.81 -10.60 12.28
C ILE A 16 0.76 -10.24 10.78
N SER A 17 -0.23 -9.46 10.37
CA SER A 17 -0.39 -8.94 9.00
C SER A 17 -0.43 -7.41 9.01
N LEU A 18 -0.10 -6.80 7.87
CA LEU A 18 -0.22 -5.36 7.64
C LEU A 18 -1.31 -5.11 6.62
N ASN A 19 -2.34 -4.36 7.02
CA ASN A 19 -3.38 -3.89 6.12
C ASN A 19 -3.08 -2.46 5.70
N ILE A 20 -3.14 -2.20 4.40
CA ILE A 20 -2.84 -0.89 3.82
C ILE A 20 -3.84 -0.54 2.71
N THR A 21 -4.14 0.74 2.60
CA THR A 21 -4.88 1.29 1.45
C THR A 21 -3.99 1.29 0.23
N ALA A 22 -4.47 0.66 -0.84
CA ALA A 22 -3.81 0.62 -2.12
C ALA A 22 -4.72 1.22 -3.21
N ILE A 23 -4.10 1.85 -4.21
CA ILE A 23 -4.74 2.19 -5.47
C ILE A 23 -4.27 1.13 -6.47
N GLY A 24 -5.17 0.25 -6.89
CA GLY A 24 -4.89 -0.81 -7.83
C GLY A 24 -5.76 -0.72 -9.07
N ALA A 25 -5.89 -1.82 -9.78
CA ALA A 25 -6.75 -1.99 -10.94
C ALA A 25 -7.28 -3.43 -10.97
N ALA A 26 -7.81 -3.89 -9.83
CA ALA A 26 -8.35 -5.24 -9.71
C ALA A 26 -9.45 -5.53 -10.75
N ASN A 27 -9.60 -6.82 -11.04
CA ASN A 27 -10.63 -7.39 -11.92
C ASN A 27 -10.44 -7.17 -13.43
N GLY A 28 -9.29 -6.63 -13.86
CA GLY A 28 -8.99 -6.43 -15.28
C GLY A 28 -9.82 -5.30 -15.92
N GLU A 29 -10.43 -4.47 -15.08
CA GLU A 29 -11.11 -3.25 -15.51
C GLU A 29 -10.07 -2.18 -15.89
N PRO A 30 -10.38 -1.32 -16.87
CA PRO A 30 -9.46 -0.25 -17.29
C PRO A 30 -9.37 0.90 -16.28
N GLU A 31 -10.09 0.84 -15.17
CA GLU A 31 -10.16 1.92 -14.18
C GLU A 31 -9.42 1.56 -12.89
N SER A 32 -8.82 2.58 -12.27
CA SER A 32 -8.20 2.42 -10.95
C SER A 32 -9.25 2.16 -9.88
N THR A 33 -8.88 1.40 -8.85
CA THR A 33 -9.75 1.04 -7.72
C THR A 33 -9.05 1.31 -6.39
N LEU A 34 -9.85 1.58 -5.35
CA LEU A 34 -9.37 1.68 -3.97
C LEU A 34 -9.49 0.31 -3.31
N GLU A 35 -8.36 -0.24 -2.92
CA GLU A 35 -8.22 -1.61 -2.46
C GLU A 35 -7.64 -1.66 -1.04
N CYS A 36 -7.91 -2.75 -0.32
CA CYS A 36 -7.28 -3.06 0.97
C CYS A 36 -6.34 -4.24 0.74
N TRP A 37 -5.03 -3.99 0.84
CA TRP A 37 -4.03 -5.02 0.64
C TRP A 37 -3.54 -5.51 1.98
N GLN A 38 -3.52 -6.83 2.16
CA GLN A 38 -2.93 -7.47 3.34
C GLN A 38 -1.57 -8.04 2.98
N PHE A 39 -0.55 -7.69 3.77
CA PHE A 39 0.81 -8.18 3.61
C PHE A 39 1.19 -9.12 4.75
N SER A 40 1.70 -10.29 4.38
CA SER A 40 2.23 -11.31 5.29
C SER A 40 3.14 -12.29 4.51
N PRO A 41 3.97 -13.10 5.18
CA PRO A 41 4.27 -13.11 6.62
C PRO A 41 5.40 -12.13 6.98
N PHE A 42 5.42 -11.71 8.25
CA PHE A 42 6.57 -11.01 8.84
C PHE A 42 7.68 -11.98 9.23
N ALA A 43 8.93 -11.53 9.16
CA ALA A 43 10.11 -12.27 9.58
C ALA A 43 10.84 -11.55 10.72
N SER A 44 11.33 -12.29 11.71
CA SER A 44 12.15 -11.71 12.79
C SER A 44 13.50 -11.24 12.26
N SER A 45 13.91 -10.03 12.62
CA SER A 45 15.21 -9.48 12.27
C SER A 45 16.33 -10.08 13.13
N SER A 46 17.42 -10.45 12.48
CA SER A 46 18.71 -10.73 13.13
C SER A 46 19.74 -9.61 12.90
N THR A 47 19.35 -8.53 12.22
CA THR A 47 20.25 -7.41 11.89
C THR A 47 20.57 -6.61 13.15
N PRO A 48 21.85 -6.32 13.45
CA PRO A 48 22.23 -5.45 14.56
C PRO A 48 21.46 -4.12 14.52
N GLY A 49 20.89 -3.71 15.65
CA GLY A 49 20.05 -2.52 15.77
C GLY A 49 18.54 -2.76 15.63
N THR A 50 18.11 -3.92 15.10
CA THR A 50 16.68 -4.30 15.03
C THR A 50 16.43 -5.74 15.48
N VAL A 51 17.39 -6.39 16.14
CA VAL A 51 17.28 -7.80 16.58
C VAL A 51 15.98 -8.04 17.35
N GLY A 52 15.20 -9.05 16.91
CA GLY A 52 13.92 -9.42 17.50
C GLY A 52 12.71 -8.62 17.00
N ALA A 53 12.92 -7.53 16.25
CA ALA A 53 11.83 -6.82 15.57
C ALA A 53 11.26 -7.66 14.41
N LEU A 54 10.03 -7.35 14.00
CA LEU A 54 9.38 -7.98 12.85
C LEU A 54 9.54 -7.11 11.61
N ASN A 55 10.08 -7.69 10.55
CA ASN A 55 10.27 -7.06 9.25
C ASN A 55 9.31 -7.65 8.23
N LEU A 56 8.77 -6.78 7.38
CA LEU A 56 8.04 -7.17 6.18
C LEU A 56 8.85 -6.74 4.97
N PHE A 57 9.17 -7.68 4.08
CA PHE A 57 9.79 -7.36 2.81
C PHE A 57 8.71 -6.93 1.80
N MET A 58 8.75 -5.66 1.39
CA MET A 58 7.76 -5.09 0.48
C MET A 58 8.16 -5.18 -1.01
N GLY A 59 9.28 -5.83 -1.33
CA GLY A 59 9.81 -5.95 -2.69
C GLY A 59 11.09 -5.14 -2.92
N ASP A 60 11.65 -5.27 -4.13
CA ASP A 60 12.83 -4.52 -4.53
C ASP A 60 12.45 -3.11 -5.00
N MET A 61 13.05 -2.11 -4.35
CA MET A 61 12.77 -0.69 -4.59
C MET A 61 13.80 -0.05 -5.52
N ALA A 62 13.35 0.90 -6.34
CA ALA A 62 14.16 1.75 -7.21
C ALA A 62 14.56 3.05 -6.51
N ASN A 63 14.97 4.07 -7.30
CA ASN A 63 15.39 5.36 -6.77
C ASN A 63 14.23 6.06 -6.04
N THR A 64 14.44 6.31 -4.74
CA THR A 64 13.48 7.01 -3.90
C THR A 64 13.59 8.52 -4.06
N THR A 65 12.45 9.21 -4.12
CA THR A 65 12.41 10.67 -4.16
C THR A 65 11.74 11.25 -2.93
N TYR A 66 12.34 12.30 -2.37
CA TYR A 66 11.74 13.13 -1.33
C TYR A 66 11.17 14.38 -1.99
N THR A 67 9.86 14.55 -1.94
CA THR A 67 9.17 15.65 -2.62
C THR A 67 8.50 16.55 -1.61
N VAL A 68 8.71 17.87 -1.75
CA VAL A 68 7.94 18.90 -1.06
C VAL A 68 6.91 19.43 -2.04
N LEU A 69 5.65 19.08 -1.81
CA LEU A 69 4.53 19.43 -2.66
C LEU A 69 3.90 20.74 -2.14
N PRO A 70 3.74 21.76 -3.00
CA PRO A 70 3.17 23.03 -2.58
C PRO A 70 1.73 22.88 -2.08
N PRO A 71 1.28 23.80 -1.20
CA PRO A 71 -0.11 23.84 -0.76
C PRO A 71 -1.08 23.92 -1.93
N ARG A 72 -2.24 23.28 -1.81
CA ARG A 72 -3.33 23.29 -2.80
C ARG A 72 -2.93 22.78 -4.19
N LEU A 73 -1.87 21.97 -4.29
CA LEU A 73 -1.50 21.33 -5.54
C LEU A 73 -2.56 20.32 -5.98
N ASP A 74 -2.88 20.33 -7.27
CA ASP A 74 -3.66 19.30 -7.94
C ASP A 74 -2.77 18.63 -8.98
N GLY A 75 -2.52 17.33 -8.80
CA GLY A 75 -1.67 16.54 -9.69
C GLY A 75 -2.32 16.21 -11.04
N GLY A 76 -3.62 16.51 -11.21
CA GLY A 76 -4.39 16.06 -12.38
C GLY A 76 -4.60 14.55 -12.39
N TRP A 77 -5.05 14.02 -13.53
CA TRP A 77 -5.22 12.58 -13.75
C TRP A 77 -3.90 11.97 -14.21
N TYR A 78 -3.43 10.93 -13.51
CA TYR A 78 -2.20 10.23 -13.84
C TYR A 78 -2.22 8.79 -13.31
N ASN A 79 -1.53 7.88 -14.00
CA ASN A 79 -1.16 6.58 -13.45
C ASN A 79 0.00 6.72 -12.48
N ALA A 80 -0.03 6.01 -11.36
CA ALA A 80 1.05 6.04 -10.40
C ALA A 80 2.40 5.71 -11.05
N PRO A 81 3.40 6.61 -10.98
CA PRO A 81 4.77 6.25 -11.32
C PRO A 81 5.44 5.43 -10.20
N ALA A 82 4.90 5.50 -8.96
CA ALA A 82 5.43 4.88 -7.75
C ALA A 82 4.40 4.89 -6.59
N PRO A 83 4.57 4.05 -5.55
CA PRO A 83 3.97 4.23 -4.23
C PRO A 83 4.29 5.59 -3.60
N HIS A 84 3.32 6.17 -2.86
CA HIS A 84 3.44 7.48 -2.23
C HIS A 84 3.16 7.40 -0.72
N THR A 85 3.67 8.36 0.07
CA THR A 85 3.25 8.58 1.46
C THR A 85 2.92 10.05 1.66
N GLY A 86 1.81 10.43 2.30
CA GLY A 86 1.51 11.86 2.57
C GLY A 86 0.08 12.16 2.98
N LEU A 87 -0.24 13.46 3.15
CA LEU A 87 -1.62 13.95 3.23
C LEU A 87 -2.17 14.14 1.81
N ILE A 88 -3.12 13.31 1.40
CA ILE A 88 -3.60 13.25 0.02
C ILE A 88 -5.08 12.95 -0.05
N HIS A 89 -5.76 13.63 -0.98
CA HIS A 89 -7.13 13.34 -1.39
C HIS A 89 -7.07 12.67 -2.76
N ILE A 90 -7.48 11.41 -2.83
CA ILE A 90 -7.47 10.59 -4.04
C ILE A 90 -8.88 10.51 -4.60
N ILE A 91 -9.02 10.70 -5.91
CA ILE A 91 -10.28 10.63 -6.63
C ILE A 91 -10.10 9.61 -7.77
N LEU A 92 -11.02 8.65 -7.88
CA LEU A 92 -11.03 7.67 -8.98
C LEU A 92 -11.79 8.18 -10.21
N PRO A 93 -11.45 7.70 -11.42
CA PRO A 93 -12.22 7.96 -12.63
C PRO A 93 -13.68 7.53 -12.40
N ASN A 94 -14.65 8.35 -12.83
CA ASN A 94 -16.10 8.20 -12.56
C ASN A 94 -16.62 8.65 -11.19
N GLY A 95 -15.74 9.11 -10.29
CA GLY A 95 -16.08 10.09 -9.24
C GLY A 95 -17.02 9.63 -8.12
N THR A 96 -17.34 8.34 -8.00
CA THR A 96 -18.12 7.83 -6.86
C THR A 96 -17.26 7.48 -5.65
N ASP A 97 -15.97 7.18 -5.86
CA ASP A 97 -15.06 6.70 -4.84
C ASP A 97 -13.90 7.70 -4.63
N GLU A 98 -13.68 8.09 -3.38
CA GLU A 98 -12.57 8.95 -2.97
C GLU A 98 -11.96 8.50 -1.65
N ALA A 99 -10.68 8.82 -1.42
CA ALA A 99 -9.99 8.53 -0.16
C ALA A 99 -9.26 9.75 0.38
N TRP A 100 -9.38 9.95 1.69
CA TRP A 100 -8.64 10.96 2.44
C TRP A 100 -7.59 10.30 3.30
N ILE A 101 -6.34 10.66 3.08
CA ILE A 101 -5.21 10.03 3.74
C ILE A 101 -4.49 11.09 4.51
N HIS A 102 -4.43 10.93 5.82
CA HIS A 102 -3.75 11.86 6.69
C HIS A 102 -2.31 11.38 6.94
N GLY A 103 -1.34 12.28 6.78
CA GLY A 103 0.05 12.00 7.09
C GLY A 103 0.25 11.53 8.55
N GLY A 104 1.39 10.90 8.83
CA GLY A 104 1.71 10.30 10.13
C GLY A 104 1.63 8.78 10.09
N ARG A 105 1.28 8.14 11.21
CA ARG A 105 1.35 6.67 11.38
C ARG A 105 0.49 5.86 10.38
N HIS A 106 -0.48 6.49 9.73
CA HIS A 106 -1.37 5.88 8.73
C HIS A 106 -1.23 6.53 7.34
N GLY A 107 -0.20 7.34 7.12
CA GLY A 107 -0.02 8.11 5.88
C GLY A 107 0.68 7.34 4.75
N LEU A 108 0.91 6.04 4.93
CA LEU A 108 1.52 5.17 3.93
C LEU A 108 0.43 4.63 3.01
N ILE A 109 0.62 4.80 1.70
CA ILE A 109 -0.19 4.14 0.67
C ILE A 109 0.66 3.42 -0.35
N ILE A 110 0.01 2.51 -1.07
CA ILE A 110 0.56 1.93 -2.27
C ILE A 110 -0.26 2.44 -3.44
N ALA A 111 0.40 3.03 -4.43
CA ALA A 111 -0.22 3.39 -5.70
C ALA A 111 0.41 2.49 -6.77
N ALA A 112 -0.39 1.54 -7.25
CA ALA A 112 0.01 0.45 -8.14
C ALA A 112 -0.87 0.37 -9.40
N ASP A 113 -1.67 1.39 -9.66
CA ASP A 113 -2.46 1.57 -10.88
C ASP A 113 -1.59 2.09 -12.03
N THR A 114 -0.55 1.32 -12.34
CA THR A 114 0.39 1.60 -13.43
C THR A 114 -0.30 1.53 -14.79
N ARG A 115 0.32 2.15 -15.81
CA ARG A 115 -0.29 2.29 -17.15
C ARG A 115 -0.62 0.95 -17.82
N ASP A 116 0.07 -0.11 -17.48
CA ASP A 116 -0.17 -1.47 -17.99
C ASP A 116 -1.43 -2.12 -17.41
N VAL A 117 -1.95 -1.63 -16.28
CA VAL A 117 -3.12 -2.18 -15.60
C VAL A 117 -4.30 -1.21 -15.48
N SER A 118 -4.08 0.11 -15.56
CA SER A 118 -5.13 1.14 -15.53
C SER A 118 -4.99 2.11 -16.70
N ALA A 119 -6.09 2.37 -17.40
CA ALA A 119 -6.13 3.27 -18.55
C ALA A 119 -6.08 4.75 -18.16
N HIS A 120 -6.74 5.12 -17.06
CA HIS A 120 -6.88 6.53 -16.64
C HIS A 120 -6.07 6.88 -15.38
N GLY A 121 -5.74 5.91 -14.55
CA GLY A 121 -5.08 6.14 -13.27
C GLY A 121 -5.99 6.78 -12.23
N HIS A 122 -5.43 7.61 -11.36
CA HIS A 122 -6.16 8.33 -10.33
C HIS A 122 -5.82 9.82 -10.35
N ARG A 123 -6.54 10.62 -9.56
CA ARG A 123 -6.22 12.02 -9.33
C ARG A 123 -5.89 12.25 -7.87
N THR A 124 -4.77 12.92 -7.63
CA THR A 124 -4.31 13.26 -6.28
C THR A 124 -4.32 14.76 -6.06
N ARG A 125 -4.94 15.19 -4.97
CA ARG A 125 -4.97 16.57 -4.49
C ARG A 125 -4.30 16.71 -3.13
N TYR A 126 -3.66 17.86 -2.92
CA TYR A 126 -3.02 18.26 -1.66
C TYR A 126 -3.76 19.47 -1.07
N PRO A 127 -4.94 19.26 -0.46
CA PRO A 127 -5.88 20.36 -0.14
C PRO A 127 -5.42 21.25 1.02
N GLY A 128 -4.39 20.85 1.75
CA GLY A 128 -3.86 21.62 2.88
C GLY A 128 -3.34 23.00 2.50
N ASN A 129 -3.37 23.91 3.48
CA ASN A 129 -2.77 25.24 3.36
C ASN A 129 -1.26 25.23 3.62
N ALA A 130 -0.71 24.12 4.11
CA ALA A 130 0.72 23.89 4.30
C ALA A 130 1.26 22.95 3.21
N ALA A 131 2.57 23.00 2.97
CA ALA A 131 3.23 22.08 2.06
C ALA A 131 3.12 20.65 2.58
N THR A 132 2.96 19.70 1.66
CA THR A 132 2.96 18.26 1.99
C THR A 132 4.30 17.67 1.62
N THR A 133 4.93 16.97 2.55
CA THR A 133 6.11 16.16 2.24
C THR A 133 5.69 14.75 1.89
N ALA A 134 6.21 14.23 0.79
CA ALA A 134 6.01 12.85 0.37
C ALA A 134 7.34 12.15 0.11
N LEU A 135 7.41 10.88 0.52
CA LEU A 135 8.42 9.95 0.06
C LEU A 135 7.77 9.07 -1.01
N GLN A 136 8.36 9.05 -2.20
CA GLN A 136 7.90 8.20 -3.30
C GLN A 136 8.95 7.12 -3.52
N VAL A 137 8.55 5.87 -3.37
CA VAL A 137 9.46 4.71 -3.38
C VAL A 137 9.00 3.76 -4.48
N PRO A 138 9.43 3.96 -5.75
CA PRO A 138 9.03 3.10 -6.85
C PRO A 138 9.55 1.68 -6.66
N LEU A 139 8.82 0.69 -7.17
CA LEU A 139 9.36 -0.66 -7.37
C LEU A 139 10.39 -0.65 -8.51
N ARG A 140 11.35 -1.56 -8.48
CA ARG A 140 12.22 -1.81 -9.64
C ARG A 140 11.41 -2.41 -10.78
N ASP A 141 11.87 -2.21 -12.01
CA ASP A 141 11.29 -2.82 -13.19
C ASP A 141 11.18 -4.34 -13.02
N GLY A 142 9.98 -4.89 -13.22
CA GLY A 142 9.67 -6.31 -13.05
C GLY A 142 9.46 -6.77 -11.60
N ALA A 143 9.63 -5.90 -10.59
CA ALA A 143 9.22 -6.20 -9.22
C ALA A 143 7.71 -5.98 -9.05
N ALA A 144 7.10 -6.77 -8.17
CA ALA A 144 5.68 -6.69 -7.85
C ALA A 144 5.46 -6.89 -6.35
N PHE A 145 4.43 -6.26 -5.82
CA PHE A 145 3.96 -6.52 -4.46
C PHE A 145 3.37 -7.93 -4.37
N ARG A 146 3.63 -8.62 -3.26
CA ARG A 146 2.93 -9.85 -2.90
C ARG A 146 1.96 -9.52 -1.77
N TYR A 147 0.68 -9.58 -2.08
CA TYR A 147 -0.40 -9.20 -1.17
C TYR A 147 -1.61 -10.11 -1.40
N ASP A 148 -2.45 -10.20 -0.38
CA ASP A 148 -3.78 -10.79 -0.49
C ASP A 148 -4.82 -9.66 -0.59
N LEU A 149 -5.83 -9.86 -1.43
CA LEU A 149 -7.03 -9.02 -1.48
C LEU A 149 -8.00 -9.49 -0.40
N ASP A 150 -7.83 -8.99 0.83
CA ASP A 150 -8.79 -9.21 1.91
C ASP A 150 -9.78 -8.03 1.95
N CYS A 151 -11.07 -8.32 1.76
CA CYS A 151 -12.11 -7.32 1.56
C CYS A 151 -12.29 -6.34 2.73
N CYS A 152 -12.38 -5.07 2.33
CA CYS A 152 -13.24 -4.01 2.85
C CYS A 152 -12.91 -3.43 4.24
N ILE A 153 -11.92 -2.52 4.28
CA ILE A 153 -12.03 -1.37 5.19
C ILE A 153 -12.95 -0.36 4.52
N THR A 154 -14.01 0.01 5.23
CA THR A 154 -14.95 1.06 4.85
C THR A 154 -14.20 2.35 4.52
N VAL A 155 -14.16 2.69 3.23
CA VAL A 155 -13.90 4.05 2.78
C VAL A 155 -15.08 4.88 3.28
N HIS A 156 -14.84 5.75 4.25
CA HIS A 156 -15.87 6.70 4.67
C HIS A 156 -16.04 7.72 3.54
N ALA A 157 -17.14 7.57 2.81
CA ALA A 157 -17.77 8.65 2.05
C ALA A 157 -18.30 9.74 3.00
#